data_AF-A0A6D2HGJ5-F1
#
_entry.id   AF-A0A6D2HGJ5-F1
#
_cell.length_a   1.000
_cell.length_b   1.000
_cell.length_c   1.000
_cell.angle_alpha   90.00
_cell.angle_beta   90.00
_cell.angle_gamma   90.00
#
_symmetry.space_group_name_H-M   'P 1'
#
loop_
_entity.id
_entity.type
_entity.pdbx_description
1 polymer ?
#
loop_
_entity_poly.entity_id
_entity_poly.type
_entity_poly.pdbx_seq_one_letter_code
_entity_poly.pdbx_strand_id
1 'polypeptide(L)'
;MGSCMIVCFDLSSEKLDVIELPYEMLHEGLRRGTTLINYKGNLGILVIHGHEVVLWVLEDAGKHKWSKRISATLSSLYDEIGNNPYIVGMTSAGEFVLSSCYQSIPFRIVYYNIERMTLTRVNIQGLEEIKDDPNPTPRIFLDYVENMKLL
;
A
#
# COMPACT_ATOMS: atom_id res chain seq x y z
N MET A 1 16.19 -15.17 -10.23
CA MET A 1 15.33 -14.06 -9.76
C MET A 1 13.90 -14.44 -10.11
N GLY A 2 12.97 -14.42 -9.17
CA GLY A 2 11.56 -14.71 -9.47
C GLY A 2 10.95 -13.56 -10.26
N SER A 3 10.16 -13.88 -11.28
CA SER A 3 9.31 -12.89 -11.95
C SER A 3 8.03 -12.69 -11.14
N CYS A 4 7.63 -11.42 -10.93
CA CYS A 4 6.31 -11.08 -10.43
C CYS A 4 5.43 -10.66 -11.60
N MET A 5 4.15 -11.03 -11.56
CA MET A 5 3.15 -10.68 -12.56
C MET A 5 1.81 -10.40 -11.91
N ILE A 6 1.00 -9.57 -12.55
CA ILE A 6 -0.40 -9.39 -12.16
C ILE A 6 -1.25 -10.27 -13.06
N VAL A 7 -2.15 -11.04 -12.46
CA VAL A 7 -3.13 -11.83 -13.21
C VAL A 7 -4.48 -11.14 -13.09
N CYS A 8 -5.07 -10.80 -14.24
CA CYS A 8 -6.41 -10.22 -14.34
C CYS A 8 -7.40 -11.33 -14.70
N PHE A 9 -8.60 -11.29 -14.11
CA PHE A 9 -9.70 -12.16 -14.49
C PHE A 9 -10.82 -11.31 -15.09
N ASP A 10 -11.09 -11.49 -16.38
CA ASP A 10 -12.18 -10.80 -17.07
C ASP A 10 -13.49 -11.55 -16.86
N LEU A 11 -14.42 -10.93 -16.13
CA LEU A 11 -15.75 -11.47 -15.83
C LEU A 11 -16.62 -11.68 -17.09
N SER A 12 -16.39 -10.89 -18.15
CA SER A 12 -17.24 -10.94 -19.35
C SER A 12 -16.85 -12.10 -20.26
N SER A 13 -15.57 -12.41 -20.33
CA SER A 13 -15.03 -13.49 -21.15
C SER A 13 -14.64 -14.75 -20.36
N GLU A 14 -14.69 -14.68 -19.02
CA GLU A 14 -14.24 -15.71 -18.07
C GLU A 14 -12.80 -16.17 -18.32
N LYS A 15 -11.94 -15.25 -18.76
CA LYS A 15 -10.53 -15.55 -19.10
C LYS A 15 -9.58 -14.87 -18.15
N LEU A 16 -8.46 -15.55 -17.92
CA LEU A 16 -7.30 -14.98 -17.27
C LEU A 16 -6.43 -14.29 -18.31
N ASP A 17 -5.96 -13.11 -17.96
CA ASP A 17 -4.95 -12.36 -18.70
C ASP A 17 -3.79 -12.01 -17.77
N VAL A 18 -2.60 -11.83 -18.33
CA VAL A 18 -1.39 -11.55 -17.55
C VAL A 18 -0.91 -10.16 -17.89
N ILE A 19 -0.91 -9.28 -16.89
CA ILE A 19 -0.39 -7.92 -17.01
C ILE A 19 1.07 -7.95 -16.57
N GLU A 20 1.95 -7.70 -17.53
CA GLU A 20 3.39 -7.61 -17.28
C GLU A 20 3.73 -6.36 -16.47
N LEU A 21 4.68 -6.51 -15.56
CA LEU A 21 5.17 -5.43 -14.72
C LEU A 21 6.38 -4.73 -15.36
N PRO A 22 6.56 -3.41 -15.17
CA PRO A 22 7.72 -2.71 -15.71
C PRO A 22 9.03 -3.30 -15.19
N TYR A 23 10.01 -3.49 -16.09
CA TYR A 23 11.33 -4.03 -15.72
C TYR A 23 12.01 -3.20 -14.63
N GLU A 24 11.90 -1.87 -14.72
CA GLU A 24 12.38 -0.92 -13.71
C GLU A 24 11.77 -1.17 -12.32
N MET A 25 10.48 -1.50 -12.25
CA MET A 25 9.80 -1.83 -11.00
C MET A 25 10.33 -3.15 -10.40
N LEU A 26 10.64 -4.14 -11.24
CA LEU A 26 11.18 -5.43 -10.80
C LEU A 26 12.65 -5.33 -10.36
N HIS A 27 13.43 -4.47 -11.03
CA HIS A 27 14.87 -4.32 -10.76
C HIS A 27 15.19 -3.50 -9.52
N GLU A 28 14.37 -2.49 -9.22
CA GLU A 28 14.53 -1.68 -8.00
C GLU A 28 14.17 -2.47 -6.72
N GLY A 29 13.63 -3.68 -6.88
CA GLY A 29 13.49 -4.68 -5.84
C GLY A 29 12.24 -4.48 -5.00
N LEU A 30 11.27 -5.39 -5.15
CA LEU A 30 10.02 -5.46 -4.36
C LEU A 30 10.25 -5.89 -2.89
N ARG A 31 11.39 -5.53 -2.29
CA ARG A 31 11.90 -6.11 -1.04
C ARG A 31 11.14 -5.64 0.21
N ARG A 32 10.46 -4.50 0.17
CA ARG A 32 9.86 -3.87 1.36
C ARG A 32 8.35 -3.69 1.30
N GLY A 33 7.71 -4.15 0.22
CA GLY A 33 6.25 -4.17 0.10
C GLY A 33 5.77 -3.52 -1.19
N THR A 34 4.77 -4.16 -1.78
CA THR A 34 3.98 -3.66 -2.90
C THR A 34 2.51 -3.77 -2.56
N THR A 35 1.75 -2.72 -2.82
CA THR A 35 0.30 -2.73 -2.59
C THR A 35 -0.41 -2.28 -3.86
N LEU A 36 -1.33 -3.12 -4.34
CA LEU A 36 -2.27 -2.75 -5.39
C LEU A 36 -3.28 -1.75 -4.82
N ILE A 37 -3.55 -0.70 -5.56
CA ILE A 37 -4.47 0.36 -5.15
C ILE A 37 -5.37 0.77 -6.31
N ASN A 38 -6.52 1.37 -5.97
CA ASN A 38 -7.30 2.13 -6.91
C ASN A 38 -6.80 3.58 -6.91
N TYR A 39 -6.13 3.99 -7.98
CA TYR A 39 -5.67 5.36 -8.15
C TYR A 39 -6.53 6.08 -9.18
N LYS A 40 -7.45 6.92 -8.69
CA LYS A 40 -8.34 7.76 -9.53
C LYS A 40 -9.09 6.95 -10.60
N GLY A 41 -9.52 5.74 -10.25
CA GLY A 41 -10.27 4.84 -11.15
C GLY A 41 -9.40 3.87 -11.96
N ASN A 42 -8.07 4.01 -11.90
CA ASN A 42 -7.14 3.12 -12.59
C ASN A 42 -6.42 2.19 -11.60
N LEU A 43 -5.96 1.04 -12.08
CA LEU A 43 -5.11 0.15 -11.29
C LEU A 43 -3.76 0.82 -11.06
N GLY A 44 -3.40 0.99 -9.79
CA GLY A 44 -2.10 1.50 -9.38
C GLY A 44 -1.33 0.49 -8.52
N ILE A 45 -0.02 0.67 -8.48
CA ILE A 45 0.88 -0.06 -7.58
C ILE A 45 1.71 0.97 -6.83
N LEU A 46 1.68 0.90 -5.51
CA LEU A 46 2.63 1.60 -4.67
C LEU A 46 3.75 0.65 -4.30
N VAL A 47 4.99 1.11 -4.46
CA VAL A 47 6.19 0.33 -4.16
C VAL A 47 7.12 1.11 -3.25
N ILE A 48 7.57 0.47 -2.17
CA ILE A 48 8.61 1.03 -1.29
C ILE A 48 9.99 0.62 -1.79
N HIS A 49 10.78 1.59 -2.27
CA HIS A 49 12.16 1.42 -2.67
C HIS A 49 13.09 2.18 -1.71
N GLY A 50 13.69 1.47 -0.76
CA GLY A 50 14.55 2.09 0.26
C GLY A 50 13.78 3.14 1.07
N HIS A 51 14.11 4.41 0.86
CA HIS A 51 13.46 5.57 1.48
C HIS A 51 12.53 6.31 0.51
N GLU A 52 11.99 5.67 -0.51
CA GLU A 52 11.02 6.27 -1.43
C GLU A 52 9.78 5.40 -1.57
N VAL A 53 8.63 6.03 -1.76
CA VAL A 53 7.41 5.40 -2.29
C VAL A 53 7.20 5.88 -3.70
N VAL A 54 7.10 4.93 -4.62
CA VAL A 54 6.85 5.19 -6.04
C VAL A 54 5.45 4.71 -6.39
N LEU A 55 4.68 5.58 -7.04
CA LEU A 55 3.39 5.26 -7.63
C LEU A 55 3.52 4.92 -9.12
N TRP A 56 3.11 3.71 -9.46
CA TRP A 56 2.90 3.23 -10.82
C TRP A 56 1.40 3.19 -11.12
N VAL A 57 1.00 3.63 -12.32
CA VAL A 57 -0.39 3.57 -12.77
C VAL A 57 -0.46 2.84 -14.10
N LEU A 58 -1.37 1.88 -14.22
CA LEU A 58 -1.67 1.20 -15.46
C LEU A 58 -2.53 2.12 -16.33
N GLU A 59 -1.95 2.64 -17.42
CA GLU A 59 -2.64 3.54 -18.35
C GLU A 59 -3.46 2.77 -19.39
N ASP A 60 -2.97 1.61 -19.81
CA ASP A 60 -3.60 0.75 -20.82
C ASP A 60 -3.29 -0.70 -20.48
N ALA A 61 -4.32 -1.41 -19.99
CA ALA A 61 -4.21 -2.81 -19.59
C ALA A 61 -3.94 -3.74 -20.78
N GLY A 62 -4.47 -3.46 -21.97
CA GLY A 62 -4.28 -4.31 -23.15
C GLY A 62 -2.92 -4.12 -23.82
N LYS A 63 -2.27 -2.98 -23.62
CA LYS A 63 -0.88 -2.72 -24.08
C LYS A 63 0.17 -2.88 -22.98
N HIS A 64 -0.24 -3.29 -21.78
CA HIS A 64 0.61 -3.42 -20.59
C HIS A 64 1.40 -2.13 -20.30
N LYS A 65 0.77 -0.98 -20.57
CA LYS A 65 1.44 0.32 -20.51
C LYS A 65 1.32 0.91 -19.11
N TRP A 66 2.45 1.00 -18.42
CA TRP A 66 2.56 1.64 -17.12
C TRP A 66 3.16 3.04 -17.21
N SER A 67 2.83 3.89 -16.25
CA SER A 67 3.48 5.17 -16.02
C SER A 67 3.98 5.29 -14.59
N LYS A 68 5.24 5.73 -14.44
CA LYS A 68 5.77 6.21 -13.15
C LYS A 68 5.22 7.61 -12.93
N ARG A 69 4.32 7.78 -11.95
CA ARG A 69 3.63 9.06 -11.75
C ARG A 69 4.37 9.95 -10.76
N ILE A 70 4.59 9.45 -9.54
CA ILE A 70 5.11 10.26 -8.44
C ILE A 70 6.06 9.41 -7.60
N SER A 71 7.19 9.99 -7.18
CA SER A 71 8.05 9.44 -6.12
C SER A 71 8.05 10.42 -4.95
N ALA A 72 7.86 9.89 -3.74
CA ALA A 72 7.94 10.66 -2.51
C ALA A 72 8.97 10.05 -1.55
N THR A 73 9.84 10.89 -1.01
CA THR A 73 10.85 10.48 -0.04
C THR A 73 10.21 10.20 1.33
N LEU A 74 10.35 8.96 1.79
CA LEU A 74 9.91 8.44 3.07
C LEU A 74 10.80 8.82 4.25
N SER A 75 11.89 9.58 4.09
CA SER A 75 12.81 9.88 5.22
C SER A 75 12.06 10.42 6.44
N SER A 76 11.12 11.34 6.23
CA SER A 76 10.26 11.88 7.29
C SER A 76 9.14 10.94 7.73
N LEU A 77 8.87 9.86 7.00
CA LEU A 77 7.83 8.87 7.31
C LEU A 77 8.37 7.73 8.17
N TYR A 78 9.65 7.35 7.98
CA TYR A 78 10.32 6.36 8.84
C TYR A 78 10.41 6.82 10.29
N ASP A 79 10.69 8.11 10.52
CA ASP A 79 10.73 8.69 11.87
C ASP A 79 9.34 8.64 12.56
N GLU A 80 8.26 8.54 11.79
CA GLU A 80 6.88 8.59 12.28
C GLU A 80 6.27 7.23 12.54
N ILE A 81 6.53 6.27 11.65
CA ILE A 81 5.94 4.93 11.67
C ILE A 81 6.87 3.94 12.40
N GLY A 82 8.18 4.20 12.39
CA GLY A 82 9.20 3.31 12.91
C GLY A 82 9.73 2.32 11.87
N ASN A 83 10.28 1.22 12.35
CA ASN A 83 10.96 0.23 11.50
C ASN A 83 9.96 -0.64 10.74
N ASN A 84 10.30 -0.97 9.49
CA ASN A 84 9.54 -1.85 8.61
C ASN A 84 8.11 -1.32 8.33
N PRO A 85 7.98 -0.11 7.77
CA PRO A 85 6.68 0.38 7.31
C PRO A 85 6.20 -0.47 6.14
N TYR A 86 4.89 -0.68 6.08
CA TYR A 86 4.21 -1.27 4.93
C TYR A 86 3.02 -0.40 4.53
N ILE A 87 2.64 -0.50 3.26
CA ILE A 87 1.48 0.20 2.71
C ILE A 87 0.23 -0.65 2.95
N VAL A 88 -0.71 -0.09 3.70
CA VAL A 88 -2.02 -0.70 3.92
C VAL A 88 -2.89 -0.60 2.66
N GLY A 89 -2.83 0.56 1.98
CA GLY A 89 -3.59 0.82 0.76
C GLY A 89 -3.70 2.32 0.49
N MET A 90 -4.75 2.72 -0.24
CA MET A 90 -5.05 4.12 -0.55
C MET A 90 -6.51 4.45 -0.26
N THR A 91 -6.74 5.61 0.36
CA THR A 91 -8.08 6.15 0.62
C THR A 91 -8.67 6.78 -0.66
N SER A 92 -9.99 6.97 -0.68
CA SER A 92 -10.68 7.70 -1.74
C SER A 92 -10.21 9.16 -1.91
N ALA A 93 -9.59 9.74 -0.89
CA ALA A 93 -8.98 11.07 -0.92
C ALA A 93 -7.58 11.10 -1.60
N GLY A 94 -7.08 9.95 -2.06
CA GLY A 94 -5.77 9.83 -2.70
C GLY A 94 -4.61 9.81 -1.70
N GLU A 95 -4.87 9.49 -0.43
CA GLU A 95 -3.85 9.34 0.59
C GLU A 95 -3.51 7.87 0.72
N PHE A 96 -2.24 7.51 0.61
CA PHE A 96 -1.84 6.16 0.97
C PHE A 96 -1.61 6.05 2.48
N VAL A 97 -1.98 4.90 3.02
CA VAL A 97 -1.93 4.64 4.46
C VAL A 97 -0.75 3.73 4.75
N LEU A 98 0.09 4.15 5.68
CA LEU A 98 1.24 3.40 6.15
C LEU A 98 1.06 2.97 7.60
N SER A 99 1.58 1.79 7.90
CA SER A 99 1.65 1.22 9.25
C SER A 99 2.96 0.49 9.45
N SER A 100 3.34 0.25 10.71
CA SER A 100 4.47 -0.63 11.06
C SER A 100 4.00 -2.09 11.11
N CYS A 101 4.85 -3.01 10.63
CA CYS A 101 4.64 -4.46 10.80
C CYS A 101 4.69 -4.90 12.27
N TYR A 102 5.32 -4.10 13.11
CA TYR A 102 5.49 -4.36 14.53
C TYR A 102 4.65 -3.39 15.34
N GLN A 103 4.11 -3.85 16.46
CA GLN A 103 3.46 -2.95 17.40
C GLN A 103 4.46 -1.94 17.95
N SER A 104 4.02 -0.69 17.96
CA SER A 104 4.58 0.39 18.76
C SER A 104 3.51 0.87 19.72
N ILE A 105 3.91 1.44 20.86
CA ILE A 105 3.00 2.08 21.81
C ILE A 105 3.45 3.54 21.98
N PRO A 106 2.61 4.52 21.61
CA PRO A 106 1.30 4.35 20.98
C PRO A 106 1.42 3.73 19.59
N PHE A 107 0.41 2.97 19.17
CA PHE A 107 0.37 2.42 17.81
C PHE A 107 -0.02 3.54 16.85
N ARG A 108 0.75 3.72 15.78
CA ARG A 108 0.57 4.85 14.86
C ARG A 108 0.26 4.37 13.46
N ILE A 109 -0.69 5.06 12.84
CA ILE A 109 -0.98 4.98 11.42
C ILE A 109 -0.69 6.35 10.82
N VAL A 110 -0.12 6.37 9.62
CA VAL A 110 0.16 7.61 8.89
C VAL A 110 -0.60 7.62 7.57
N TYR A 111 -1.29 8.72 7.32
CA TYR A 111 -1.90 9.04 6.04
C TYR A 111 -0.98 10.00 5.32
N TYR A 112 -0.61 9.67 4.09
CA TYR A 112 0.26 10.52 3.28
C TYR A 112 -0.39 10.82 1.94
N ASN A 113 -0.61 12.10 1.66
CA ASN A 113 -1.05 12.56 0.36
C ASN A 113 0.17 12.78 -0.53
N ILE A 114 0.35 11.94 -1.54
CA ILE A 114 1.53 12.00 -2.40
C ILE A 114 1.55 13.22 -3.33
N GLU A 115 0.38 13.74 -3.71
CA GLU A 115 0.28 14.91 -4.60
C GLU A 115 0.54 16.22 -3.86
N ARG A 116 0.02 16.32 -2.63
CA ARG A 116 0.16 17.50 -1.77
C ARG A 116 1.39 17.45 -0.88
N MET A 117 2.04 16.29 -0.79
CA MET A 117 3.15 16.00 0.12
C MET A 117 2.80 16.27 1.59
N THR A 118 1.54 16.03 1.97
CA THR A 118 1.05 16.26 3.34
C THR A 118 0.95 14.95 4.11
N LEU A 119 1.23 15.03 5.41
CA LEU A 119 1.29 13.88 6.31
C LEU A 119 0.37 14.13 7.51
N THR A 120 -0.54 13.19 7.74
CA THR A 120 -1.41 13.16 8.93
C THR A 120 -1.08 11.93 9.77
N ARG A 121 -0.88 12.13 11.08
CA ARG A 121 -0.54 11.09 12.04
C ARG A 121 -1.77 10.76 12.88
N VAL A 122 -2.04 9.48 13.08
CA VAL A 122 -3.14 9.01 13.92
C VAL A 122 -2.58 8.01 14.93
N ASN A 123 -2.74 8.33 16.21
CA ASN A 123 -2.45 7.39 17.30
C ASN A 123 -3.70 6.55 17.55
N ILE A 124 -3.57 5.24 17.47
CA ILE A 124 -4.62 4.29 17.80
C ILE A 124 -4.50 3.94 19.28
N GLN A 125 -5.56 4.20 20.02
CA GLN A 125 -5.70 3.87 21.43
C GLN A 125 -6.35 2.49 21.60
N GLY A 126 -6.16 1.87 22.76
CA GLY A 126 -6.72 0.56 23.11
C GLY A 126 -5.79 -0.61 22.83
N LEU A 127 -4.62 -0.37 22.21
CA LEU A 127 -3.61 -1.39 21.97
C LEU A 127 -2.58 -1.48 23.12
N GLU A 128 -2.68 -0.61 24.13
CA GLU A 128 -1.83 -0.62 25.32
C GLU A 128 -2.07 -1.88 26.18
N GLU A 129 -3.25 -2.49 26.10
CA GLU A 129 -3.61 -3.69 26.86
C GLU A 129 -2.88 -4.95 26.38
N ILE A 130 -2.46 -4.97 25.11
CA ILE A 130 -1.73 -6.09 24.50
C ILE A 130 -0.22 -5.83 24.41
N LYS A 131 0.30 -4.84 25.15
CA LYS A 131 1.71 -4.44 25.12
C LYS A 131 2.71 -5.53 25.50
N ASP A 132 2.26 -6.50 26.29
CA ASP A 132 3.08 -7.60 26.79
C ASP A 132 3.07 -8.79 25.81
N ASP A 133 2.26 -8.74 24.75
CA ASP A 133 2.38 -9.66 23.63
C ASP A 133 3.72 -9.38 22.91
N PRO A 134 4.59 -10.39 22.76
CA PRO A 134 5.87 -10.19 22.09
C PRO A 134 5.74 -9.97 20.58
N ASN A 135 4.63 -10.34 19.93
CA ASN A 135 4.44 -10.22 18.48
C ASN A 135 3.01 -9.84 18.01
N PRO A 136 2.38 -8.78 18.55
CA PRO A 136 1.08 -8.34 18.06
C PRO A 136 1.24 -7.78 16.65
N THR A 137 0.50 -8.38 15.72
CA THR A 137 0.50 -8.05 14.28
C THR A 137 -0.87 -7.49 13.89
N PRO A 138 -1.12 -6.20 14.13
CA PRO A 138 -2.40 -5.61 13.80
C PRO A 138 -2.66 -5.68 12.29
N ARG A 139 -3.83 -6.19 11.91
CA ARG A 139 -4.31 -6.18 10.53
C ARG A 139 -5.20 -4.97 10.33
N ILE A 140 -4.82 -4.14 9.38
CA ILE A 140 -5.56 -2.92 9.06
C ILE A 140 -6.26 -3.13 7.72
N PHE A 141 -7.55 -2.84 7.69
CA PHE A 141 -8.37 -2.88 6.48
C PHE A 141 -8.89 -1.47 6.23
N LEU A 142 -8.63 -0.93 5.05
CA LEU A 142 -9.23 0.32 4.62
C LEU A 142 -10.67 0.06 4.19
N ASP A 143 -11.54 1.03 4.44
CA ASP A 143 -12.94 1.02 4.01
C ASP A 143 -13.71 -0.26 4.41
N TYR A 144 -13.34 -0.86 5.56
CA TYR A 144 -14.02 -2.03 6.08
C TYR A 144 -15.46 -1.69 6.45
N VAL A 145 -16.40 -2.37 5.79
CA VAL A 145 -17.82 -2.30 6.10
C VAL A 145 -18.27 -3.68 6.56
N GLU A 146 -18.69 -3.77 7.82
CA GLU A 146 -19.23 -5.01 8.37
C GLU A 146 -20.70 -5.17 7.95
N ASN A 147 -21.00 -6.24 7.22
CA ASN A 147 -22.39 -6.65 6.97
C ASN A 147 -22.91 -7.38 8.21
N MET A 148 -23.37 -6.63 9.20
CA MET A 148 -24.06 -7.18 10.36
C MET A 148 -25.44 -7.68 9.91
N LYS A 149 -25.52 -8.97 9.56
CA LYS A 149 -26.81 -9.67 9.56
C LYS A 149 -27.23 -9.80 11.02
N LEU A 150 -28.12 -8.91 11.45
CA LEU A 150 -28.82 -9.08 12.73
C LEU A 150 -29.56 -10.43 12.66
N LEU A 151 -29.10 -11.38 13.48
CA LEU A 151 -29.77 -12.66 13.71
C LEU A 151 -31.09 -12.44 14.47
#